data_AF-A0AAW8BED9-F1
#
_entry.id   AF-A0AAW8BED9-F1
#
_cell.length_a   1.000
_cell.length_b   1.000
_cell.length_c   1.000
_cell.angle_alpha   90.00
_cell.angle_beta   90.00
_cell.angle_gamma   90.00
#
_symmetry.space_group_name_H-M   'P 1'
#
loop_
_entity.id
_entity.type
_entity.pdbx_description
1 polymer ?
#
loop_
_entity_poly.entity_id
_entity_poly.type
_entity_poly.pdbx_seq_one_letter_code
_entity_poly.pdbx_strand_id
1 'polypeptide(L)'
;METYNSEKLVKYQMSDQEVIVGFGTFEDAENYASQNNGNLVEVGFRDGNDNPELTQDVGLVAKKLHFFVEAGSEYRFLHSADPEFKDFADHLQKRKSELDDESPEEKYISNAEPQIAEDPIIVLKNNEFESITSRERSKYLKHAKVYEIGVSKMIES
;
A
#
# COMPACT_ATOMS: atom_id res chain seq x y z
N MET A 1 0.79 -12.66 -21.16
CA MET A 1 0.88 -11.22 -20.92
C MET A 1 1.13 -11.09 -19.43
N GLU A 2 2.23 -10.46 -19.01
CA GLU A 2 2.48 -10.20 -17.59
C GLU A 2 1.39 -9.24 -17.10
N THR A 3 0.69 -9.60 -16.02
CA THR A 3 -0.41 -8.82 -15.45
C THR A 3 0.06 -7.82 -14.39
N TYR A 4 1.29 -7.98 -13.91
CA TYR A 4 1.91 -7.18 -12.85
C TYR A 4 3.00 -6.24 -13.37
N ASN A 5 3.21 -5.11 -12.69
CA ASN A 5 4.31 -4.20 -12.97
C ASN A 5 5.57 -4.65 -12.21
N SER A 6 6.48 -5.33 -12.90
CA SER A 6 7.71 -5.89 -12.31
C SER A 6 8.70 -4.84 -11.81
N GLU A 7 8.65 -3.60 -12.31
CA GLU A 7 9.53 -2.51 -11.87
C GLU A 7 9.18 -1.98 -10.46
N LYS A 8 7.96 -2.26 -9.99
CA LYS A 8 7.46 -1.83 -8.67
C LYS A 8 7.60 -2.91 -7.58
N LEU A 9 7.99 -4.12 -7.97
CA LEU A 9 8.13 -5.22 -7.02
C LEU A 9 9.39 -5.04 -6.18
N VAL A 10 9.23 -5.16 -4.86
CA VAL A 10 10.34 -5.08 -3.92
C VAL A 10 10.69 -6.48 -3.44
N LYS A 11 11.98 -6.81 -3.48
CA LYS A 11 12.49 -8.12 -3.10
C LYS A 11 13.27 -8.02 -1.79
N TYR A 12 12.91 -8.88 -0.86
CA TYR A 12 13.60 -9.05 0.42
C TYR A 12 14.19 -10.45 0.49
N GLN A 13 15.44 -10.53 0.96
CA GLN A 13 16.05 -11.81 1.30
C GLN A 13 15.83 -12.09 2.79
N MET A 14 15.15 -13.19 3.06
CA MET A 14 15.08 -13.82 4.37
C MET A 14 16.04 -15.03 4.37
N SER A 15 16.35 -15.57 5.56
CA SER A 15 17.44 -16.53 5.76
C SER A 15 17.49 -17.69 4.75
N ASP A 16 16.33 -18.26 4.39
CA ASP A 16 16.19 -19.43 3.51
C ASP A 16 15.28 -19.18 2.29
N GLN A 17 14.69 -17.99 2.20
CA GLN A 17 13.70 -17.67 1.19
C GLN A 17 13.80 -16.21 0.74
N GLU A 18 13.43 -15.97 -0.51
CA GLU A 18 13.18 -14.63 -1.01
C GLU A 18 11.68 -14.34 -0.91
N VAL A 19 11.35 -13.12 -0.51
CA VAL A 19 9.99 -12.62 -0.43
C VAL A 19 9.88 -11.40 -1.33
N ILE A 20 8.91 -11.45 -2.24
CA ILE A 20 8.60 -10.35 -3.17
C ILE A 20 7.27 -9.75 -2.74
N VAL A 21 7.19 -8.42 -2.67
CA VAL A 21 5.97 -7.67 -2.33
C VAL A 21 5.78 -6.50 -3.32
N GLY A 22 4.80 -5.63 -3.07
CA GLY A 22 4.49 -4.50 -3.96
C GLY A 22 3.49 -4.83 -5.07
N PHE A 23 2.78 -5.96 -4.96
CA PHE A 23 1.76 -6.33 -5.94
C PHE A 23 0.56 -5.38 -5.90
N GLY A 24 0.16 -4.85 -7.06
CA GLY A 24 -0.96 -3.91 -7.17
C GLY A 24 -2.32 -4.55 -6.86
N THR A 25 -2.45 -5.86 -7.08
CA THR A 25 -3.65 -6.63 -6.76
C THR A 25 -3.32 -8.00 -6.19
N PHE A 26 -4.33 -8.69 -5.63
CA PHE A 26 -4.16 -10.06 -5.14
C PHE A 26 -3.92 -11.03 -6.31
N GLU A 27 -4.60 -10.80 -7.44
CA GLU A 27 -4.47 -11.61 -8.65
C GLU A 27 -3.07 -11.50 -9.25
N ASP A 28 -2.42 -10.34 -9.16
CA ASP A 28 -1.03 -10.16 -9.57
C ASP A 28 -0.07 -11.06 -8.78
N ALA A 29 -0.24 -11.10 -7.46
CA ALA A 29 0.55 -11.95 -6.58
C ALA A 29 0.28 -13.45 -6.87
N GLU A 30 -0.98 -13.82 -7.09
CA GLU A 30 -1.38 -15.19 -7.41
C GLU A 30 -0.78 -15.66 -8.74
N ASN A 31 -0.87 -14.82 -9.77
CA ASN A 31 -0.26 -15.06 -11.08
C ASN A 31 1.26 -15.19 -10.96
N TYR A 32 1.91 -14.28 -10.22
CA TYR A 32 3.36 -14.31 -10.02
C TYR A 32 3.79 -15.59 -9.31
N ALA A 33 3.09 -15.97 -8.23
CA ALA A 33 3.36 -17.21 -7.49
C ALA A 33 3.24 -18.44 -8.39
N SER A 34 2.17 -18.53 -9.19
CA SER A 34 1.95 -19.65 -10.11
C SER A 34 3.01 -19.72 -11.21
N GLN A 35 3.50 -18.58 -11.71
CA GLN A 35 4.51 -18.52 -12.78
C GLN A 35 5.92 -18.83 -12.27
N ASN A 36 6.22 -18.51 -11.01
CA ASN A 36 7.56 -18.59 -10.45
C ASN A 36 7.75 -19.73 -9.44
N ASN A 37 6.77 -20.63 -9.32
CA ASN A 37 6.72 -21.70 -8.31
C ASN A 37 6.89 -21.17 -6.87
N GLY A 38 6.30 -19.99 -6.60
CA GLY A 38 6.28 -19.38 -5.28
C GLY A 38 5.00 -19.70 -4.50
N ASN A 39 4.97 -19.29 -3.23
CA ASN A 39 3.79 -19.39 -2.37
C ASN A 39 3.28 -18.00 -2.00
N LEU A 40 1.96 -17.82 -2.00
CA LEU A 40 1.33 -16.61 -1.46
C LEU A 40 1.55 -16.54 0.05
N VAL A 41 2.08 -15.41 0.50
CA VAL A 41 2.35 -15.13 1.91
C VAL A 41 1.85 -13.75 2.27
N GLU A 42 1.55 -13.54 3.54
CA GLU A 42 1.30 -12.21 4.09
C GLU A 42 2.57 -11.69 4.76
N VAL A 43 2.89 -10.43 4.46
CA VAL A 43 4.12 -9.76 4.93
C VAL A 43 3.71 -8.53 5.72
N GLY A 44 4.15 -8.45 6.98
CA GLY A 44 3.91 -7.32 7.86
C GLY A 44 5.14 -6.41 7.97
N PHE A 45 4.90 -5.10 8.02
CA PHE A 45 5.84 -4.03 8.36
C PHE A 45 5.28 -3.31 9.58
N ARG A 46 5.73 -3.71 10.79
CA ARG A 46 5.02 -3.42 12.05
C ARG A 46 5.79 -2.50 13.00
N ASP A 47 7.05 -2.21 12.70
CA ASP A 47 7.97 -1.47 13.58
C ASP A 47 8.15 0.01 13.15
N GLY A 48 7.38 0.46 12.16
CA GLY A 48 7.53 1.79 11.57
C GLY A 48 8.74 1.91 10.66
N ASN A 49 9.32 0.80 10.19
CA ASN A 49 10.39 0.73 9.21
C ASN A 49 10.06 -0.31 8.12
N ASP A 50 10.89 -0.33 7.07
CA ASP A 50 10.78 -1.31 5.98
C ASP A 50 11.46 -2.65 6.34
N ASN A 51 11.05 -3.21 7.47
CA ASN A 51 11.52 -4.52 7.97
C ASN A 51 10.41 -5.56 7.78
N PRO A 52 10.49 -6.40 6.73
CA PRO A 52 9.44 -7.37 6.42
C PRO A 52 9.44 -8.53 7.42
N GLU A 53 8.25 -8.97 7.82
CA GLU A 53 8.04 -10.16 8.64
C GLU A 53 6.92 -11.02 8.03
N LEU A 54 7.13 -12.33 7.88
CA LEU A 54 6.06 -13.23 7.49
C LEU A 54 5.04 -13.35 8.61
N THR A 55 3.76 -13.19 8.28
CA THR A 55 2.68 -13.22 9.26
C THR A 55 1.37 -13.75 8.67
N GLN A 56 0.36 -13.95 9.53
CA GLN A 56 -1.01 -14.30 9.18
C GLN A 56 -2.01 -13.51 10.04
N ASP A 57 -1.57 -12.39 10.64
CA ASP A 57 -2.33 -11.62 11.62
C ASP A 57 -3.66 -11.09 11.03
N VAL A 58 -3.64 -10.64 9.78
CA VAL A 58 -4.79 -10.00 9.13
C VAL A 58 -5.53 -10.97 8.21
N GLY A 59 -4.85 -12.01 7.71
CA GLY A 59 -5.42 -13.01 6.81
C GLY A 59 -5.66 -12.47 5.40
N LEU A 60 -4.71 -11.71 4.85
CA LEU A 60 -4.75 -11.15 3.50
C LEU A 60 -5.04 -12.22 2.45
N VAL A 61 -4.38 -13.38 2.55
CA VAL A 61 -4.57 -14.51 1.62
C VAL A 61 -6.00 -15.04 1.67
N ALA A 62 -6.56 -15.23 2.86
CA ALA A 62 -7.92 -15.74 3.02
C ALA A 62 -8.98 -14.71 2.55
N LYS A 63 -8.71 -13.42 2.77
CA LYS A 63 -9.58 -12.31 2.38
C LYS A 63 -9.42 -11.90 0.91
N LYS A 64 -8.43 -12.45 0.20
CA LYS A 64 -8.03 -12.02 -1.15
C LYS A 64 -7.71 -10.52 -1.24
N LEU A 65 -7.08 -10.00 -0.20
CA LEU A 65 -6.62 -8.62 -0.12
C LEU A 65 -5.13 -8.57 -0.42
N HIS A 66 -4.69 -7.48 -1.05
CA HIS A 66 -3.28 -7.28 -1.40
C HIS A 66 -2.57 -6.31 -0.45
N PHE A 67 -3.34 -5.49 0.28
CA PHE A 67 -2.84 -4.45 1.14
C PHE A 67 -3.82 -4.22 2.28
N PHE A 68 -3.30 -3.95 3.48
CA PHE A 68 -4.08 -3.54 4.64
C PHE A 68 -3.20 -2.75 5.60
N VAL A 69 -3.79 -1.75 6.26
CA VAL A 69 -3.11 -1.00 7.32
C VAL A 69 -3.95 -1.08 8.59
N GLU A 70 -3.35 -1.58 9.66
CA GLU A 70 -3.89 -1.47 11.01
C GLU A 70 -3.22 -0.29 11.71
N ALA A 71 -4.00 0.71 12.09
CA ALA A 71 -3.61 1.74 13.03
C ALA A 71 -4.67 1.84 14.13
N GLY A 72 -4.37 2.57 15.21
CA GLY A 72 -5.31 2.76 16.33
C GLY A 72 -6.74 3.09 15.85
N SER A 73 -7.77 2.81 16.67
CA SER A 73 -9.18 2.82 16.25
C SER A 73 -9.69 4.16 15.68
N GLU A 74 -8.96 5.24 15.91
CA GLU A 74 -9.23 6.56 15.35
C GLU A 74 -8.79 6.71 13.88
N TYR A 75 -7.92 5.84 13.36
CA TYR A 75 -7.34 5.93 12.03
C TYR A 75 -7.99 4.97 11.05
N ARG A 76 -8.23 5.43 9.81
CA ARG A 76 -8.62 4.60 8.67
C ARG A 76 -7.75 4.93 7.47
N PHE A 77 -7.33 3.91 6.74
CA PHE A 77 -6.54 4.03 5.52
C PHE A 77 -7.40 3.52 4.37
N LEU A 78 -7.69 4.38 3.40
CA LEU A 78 -8.44 4.03 2.20
C LEU A 78 -7.45 3.93 1.04
N HIS A 79 -7.32 2.73 0.50
CA HIS A 79 -6.55 2.45 -0.70
C HIS A 79 -7.43 2.62 -1.95
N SER A 80 -6.84 2.78 -3.12
CA SER A 80 -7.56 2.93 -4.41
C SER A 80 -8.54 1.78 -4.73
N ALA A 81 -8.34 0.61 -4.11
CA ALA A 81 -9.20 -0.55 -4.24
C ALA A 81 -10.43 -0.52 -3.31
N ASP A 82 -10.44 0.38 -2.32
CA ASP A 82 -11.57 0.55 -1.41
C ASP A 82 -12.71 1.32 -2.11
N PRO A 83 -13.97 0.84 -2.02
CA PRO A 83 -15.11 1.53 -2.64
C PRO A 83 -15.27 2.99 -2.18
N GLU A 84 -14.97 3.26 -0.90
CA GLU A 84 -15.06 4.61 -0.31
C GLU A 84 -13.98 5.57 -0.81
N PHE A 85 -12.90 5.05 -1.43
CA PHE A 85 -11.79 5.88 -1.89
C PHE A 85 -12.24 6.91 -2.93
N LYS A 86 -13.04 6.47 -3.91
CA LYS A 86 -13.48 7.33 -5.01
C LYS A 86 -14.36 8.47 -4.50
N ASP A 87 -15.32 8.16 -3.63
CA ASP A 87 -16.22 9.17 -3.06
C ASP A 87 -15.44 10.21 -2.25
N PHE A 88 -14.44 9.78 -1.46
CA PHE A 88 -13.58 10.70 -0.71
C PHE A 88 -12.66 11.52 -1.63
N ALA A 89 -12.08 10.90 -2.65
CA ALA A 89 -11.22 11.60 -3.62
C ALA A 89 -12.00 12.69 -4.38
N ASP A 90 -13.22 12.39 -4.83
CA ASP A 90 -14.10 13.35 -5.51
C ASP A 90 -14.48 14.51 -4.57
N HIS A 91 -14.75 14.21 -3.29
CA HIS A 91 -15.02 15.24 -2.27
C HIS A 91 -13.81 16.15 -1.99
N LEU A 92 -12.60 15.59 -1.94
CA LEU A 92 -11.36 16.36 -1.76
C LEU A 92 -11.09 17.26 -2.96
N GLN A 93 -11.23 16.73 -4.18
CA GLN A 93 -11.05 17.50 -5.40
C GLN A 93 -12.03 18.66 -5.49
N LYS A 94 -13.30 18.43 -5.18
CA LYS A 94 -14.32 19.48 -5.15
C LYS A 94 -13.97 20.59 -4.13
N ARG A 95 -13.55 20.21 -2.92
CA ARG A 95 -13.14 21.20 -1.90
C ARG A 95 -11.90 22.00 -2.33
N LYS A 96 -10.94 21.37 -2.99
CA LYS A 96 -9.73 22.04 -3.51
C LYS A 96 -10.08 23.07 -4.58
N SER A 97 -10.93 22.69 -5.55
CA SER A 97 -11.41 23.61 -6.59
C SER A 97 -12.29 24.76 -6.08
N GLU A 98 -12.92 24.63 -4.90
CA GLU A 98 -13.65 25.73 -4.24
C GLU A 98 -12.72 26.70 -3.48
N LEU A 99 -11.47 26.29 -3.22
CA LEU A 99 -10.44 27.08 -2.53
C LEU A 99 -9.39 27.68 -3.50
N ASP A 100 -9.32 27.19 -4.73
CA ASP A 100 -8.38 27.64 -5.77
C ASP A 100 -8.76 29.03 -6.36
N ASP A 101 -8.36 30.07 -5.64
CA ASP A 101 -7.98 31.40 -6.15
C ASP A 101 -6.46 31.53 -5.88
N GLU A 102 -5.64 30.70 -6.56
CA GLU A 102 -4.32 30.25 -6.09
C GLU A 102 -3.20 31.31 -6.01
N SER A 103 -2.42 31.24 -4.92
CA SER A 103 -1.13 31.94 -4.74
C SER A 103 0.07 31.01 -5.06
N PRO A 104 1.21 31.53 -5.57
CA PRO A 104 2.38 30.75 -6.01
C PRO A 104 3.00 29.75 -5.01
N GLU A 105 2.67 29.81 -3.72
CA GLU A 105 3.16 28.89 -2.70
C GLU A 105 2.48 27.50 -2.78
N GLU A 106 1.25 27.42 -3.30
CA GLU A 106 0.49 26.15 -3.45
C GLU A 106 1.04 25.26 -4.57
N LYS A 107 1.73 25.86 -5.55
CA LYS A 107 2.45 25.14 -6.62
C LYS A 107 3.56 24.22 -6.12
N TYR A 108 4.09 24.46 -4.92
CA TYR A 108 5.12 23.59 -4.31
C TYR A 108 4.54 22.29 -3.76
N ILE A 109 3.27 22.29 -3.31
CA ILE A 109 2.56 21.10 -2.84
C ILE A 109 2.24 20.17 -4.02
N SER A 110 1.89 20.75 -5.18
CA SER A 110 1.65 19.97 -6.39
C SER A 110 2.85 19.20 -6.94
N ASN A 111 4.08 19.65 -6.67
CA ASN A 111 5.28 18.95 -7.16
C ASN A 111 5.61 17.69 -6.34
N ALA A 112 5.02 17.50 -5.15
CA ALA A 112 5.11 16.26 -4.38
C ALA A 112 4.06 15.21 -4.81
N GLU A 113 3.10 15.58 -5.67
CA GLU A 113 2.04 14.70 -6.17
C GLU A 113 2.51 13.47 -6.94
N PRO A 114 3.64 13.41 -7.68
CA PRO A 114 3.93 12.25 -8.55
C PRO A 114 4.05 10.91 -7.80
N GLN A 115 4.76 10.88 -6.67
CA GLN A 115 4.92 9.65 -5.85
C GLN A 115 3.66 9.31 -5.05
N ILE A 116 2.82 10.30 -4.77
CA ILE A 116 1.52 10.11 -4.10
C ILE A 116 0.47 9.65 -5.12
N ALA A 117 0.58 10.07 -6.39
CA ALA A 117 -0.36 9.79 -7.46
C ALA A 117 -0.29 8.35 -7.97
N GLU A 118 0.86 7.67 -7.83
CA GLU A 118 1.02 6.31 -8.36
C GLU A 118 0.29 5.24 -7.54
N ASP A 119 0.22 5.39 -6.21
CA ASP A 119 -0.55 4.50 -5.34
C ASP A 119 -1.05 5.23 -4.08
N PRO A 120 -2.03 6.15 -4.26
CA PRO A 120 -2.50 7.03 -3.19
C PRO A 120 -3.27 6.26 -2.12
N ILE A 121 -3.01 6.63 -0.87
CA ILE A 121 -3.78 6.21 0.30
C ILE A 121 -4.29 7.45 1.01
N ILE A 122 -5.61 7.52 1.20
CA ILE A 122 -6.25 8.56 2.00
C ILE A 122 -6.21 8.12 3.46
N VAL A 123 -5.66 8.96 4.33
CA VAL A 123 -5.65 8.75 5.77
C VAL A 123 -6.75 9.59 6.40
N LEU A 124 -7.66 8.92 7.11
CA LEU A 124 -8.70 9.55 7.91
C LEU A 124 -8.38 9.39 9.38
N LYS A 125 -8.62 10.45 10.16
CA LYS A 125 -8.63 10.43 11.61
C LYS A 125 -10.01 10.82 12.12
N ASN A 126 -10.63 9.98 12.94
CA ASN A 126 -12.00 10.15 13.42
C ASN A 126 -13.02 10.40 12.28
N ASN A 127 -12.86 9.70 11.15
CA ASN A 127 -13.62 9.86 9.90
C ASN A 127 -13.47 11.22 9.20
N GLU A 128 -12.53 12.05 9.63
CA GLU A 128 -12.17 13.30 8.95
C GLU A 128 -10.87 13.12 8.17
N PHE A 129 -10.75 13.83 7.04
CA PHE A 129 -9.53 13.83 6.25
C PHE A 129 -8.35 14.36 7.07
N GLU A 130 -7.27 13.58 7.12
CA GLU A 130 -6.02 13.98 7.79
C GLU A 130 -4.91 14.25 6.78
N SER A 131 -4.64 13.30 5.89
CA SER A 131 -3.56 13.42 4.91
C SER A 131 -3.71 12.45 3.73
N ILE A 132 -2.88 12.63 2.71
CA ILE A 132 -2.66 11.64 1.63
C ILE A 132 -1.24 11.13 1.76
N THR A 133 -1.07 9.81 1.68
CA THR A 133 0.23 9.13 1.67
C THR A 133 0.29 8.14 0.51
N SER A 134 1.40 7.40 0.38
CA SER A 134 1.49 6.25 -0.51
C SER A 134 1.60 4.95 0.28
N ARG A 135 1.40 3.82 -0.39
CA ARG A 135 1.64 2.48 0.16
C ARG A 135 3.00 2.36 0.85
N GLU A 136 4.07 2.71 0.14
CA GLU A 136 5.43 2.63 0.68
C GLU A 136 5.63 3.54 1.89
N ARG A 137 5.12 4.78 1.83
CA ARG A 137 5.26 5.74 2.92
C ARG A 137 4.46 5.35 4.16
N SER A 138 3.38 4.58 4.00
CA SER A 138 2.57 4.11 5.12
C SER A 138 3.36 3.22 6.10
N LYS A 139 4.38 2.49 5.62
CA LYS A 139 5.26 1.64 6.46
C LYS A 139 6.05 2.44 7.50
N TYR A 140 6.29 3.72 7.24
CA TYR A 140 7.06 4.61 8.11
C TYR A 140 6.19 5.38 9.11
N LEU A 141 4.87 5.19 9.08
CA LEU A 141 3.97 5.76 10.06
C LEU A 141 4.07 4.92 11.34
N LYS A 142 4.73 5.46 12.39
CA LYS A 142 5.02 4.75 13.65
C LYS A 142 3.80 4.15 14.37
N HIS A 143 2.60 4.61 14.05
CA HIS A 143 1.35 4.15 14.64
C HIS A 143 0.59 3.17 13.72
N ALA A 144 1.15 2.86 12.55
CA ALA A 144 0.57 1.98 11.56
C ALA A 144 1.38 0.68 11.48
N LYS A 145 0.66 -0.44 11.39
CA LYS A 145 1.16 -1.73 10.99
C LYS A 145 0.66 -1.98 9.59
N VAL A 146 1.59 -2.11 8.65
CA VAL A 146 1.27 -2.29 7.24
C VAL A 146 1.39 -3.76 6.90
N TYR A 147 0.45 -4.27 6.13
CA TYR A 147 0.41 -5.64 5.67
C TYR A 147 0.28 -5.64 4.15
N GLU A 148 1.15 -6.38 3.49
CA GLU A 148 1.16 -6.56 2.04
C GLU A 148 1.08 -8.05 1.69
N ILE A 149 0.40 -8.36 0.59
CA ILE A 149 0.54 -9.68 -0.02
C ILE A 149 1.93 -9.79 -0.63
N GLY A 150 2.55 -10.93 -0.42
CA GLY A 150 3.83 -11.27 -1.01
C GLY A 150 3.83 -12.65 -1.64
N VAL A 151 4.90 -12.93 -2.37
CA VAL A 151 5.23 -14.25 -2.88
C VAL A 151 6.56 -14.65 -2.28
N SER A 152 6.59 -15.78 -1.56
CA SER A 152 7.83 -16.37 -1.07
C SER A 152 8.32 -17.49 -1.99
N LYS A 153 9.64 -17.61 -2.13
CA LYS A 153 10.29 -18.69 -2.85
C LYS A 153 11.56 -19.11 -2.11
N MET A 154 11.80 -20.42 -2.03
CA MET A 154 13.03 -20.95 -1.42
C MET A 154 14.23 -20.57 -2.27
N ILE A 155 15.31 -20.12 -1.63
CA ILE A 155 16.57 -19.87 -2.33
C ILE A 155 17.26 -21.22 -2.51
N GLU A 156 17.29 -21.74 -3.73
CA GLU A 156 18.10 -22.92 -4.04
C GLU A 156 19.59 -22.56 -3.89
N SER A 157 20.25 -23.22 -2.93
CA SER A 157 21.69 -23.07 -2.63
C SER A 157 22.56 -23.99 -3.49
#